data_AF-A0A9X2MRY5-F1
#
_entry.id   AF-A0A9X2MRY5-F1
#
_cell.length_a   1.000
_cell.length_b   1.000
_cell.length_c   1.000
_cell.angle_alpha   90.00
_cell.angle_beta   90.00
_cell.angle_gamma   90.00
#
_symmetry.space_group_name_H-M   'P 1'
#
loop_
_entity.id
_entity.type
_entity.pdbx_description
1 polymer ?
#
loop_
_entity_poly.entity_id
_entity_poly.type
_entity_poly.pdbx_seq_one_letter_code
_entity_poly.pdbx_strand_id
1 'polypeptide(L)'
;MLFLFWLAVVVIGIVLLYKNRTQNEELLALKLVGYYLLGTFYLSLNGLLLPIGFVISLFLRPRSNRGVKRAAAIFGLVLMIIGRIVS
;
A
#
# COMPACT_ATOMS: atom_id res chain seq x y z
N MET A 1 14.12 16.18 -7.45
CA MET A 1 14.74 15.61 -6.23
C MET A 1 13.73 14.85 -5.35
N LEU A 2 12.57 15.43 -5.01
CA LEU A 2 11.54 14.79 -4.17
C LEU A 2 10.92 13.51 -4.77
N PHE A 3 10.75 13.42 -6.09
CA PHE A 3 10.21 12.21 -6.73
C PHE A 3 11.09 10.97 -6.47
N LEU A 4 12.41 11.08 -6.65
CA LEU A 4 13.34 9.97 -6.43
C LEU A 4 13.35 9.54 -4.96
N PHE A 5 13.21 10.49 -4.04
CA PHE A 5 13.08 10.20 -2.61
C PHE A 5 11.82 9.36 -2.32
N TRP A 6 10.64 9.81 -2.78
CA TRP A 6 9.40 9.06 -2.56
C TRP A 6 9.41 7.70 -3.24
N LEU A 7 9.98 7.60 -4.45
CA LEU A 7 10.17 6.33 -5.13
C LEU A 7 11.04 5.37 -4.30
N ALA A 8 12.17 5.85 -3.75
CA ALA A 8 13.03 5.06 -2.89
C ALA A 8 12.31 4.59 -1.63
N VAL A 9 11.51 5.45 -0.98
CA VAL A 9 10.68 5.09 0.17
C VAL A 9 9.71 3.95 -0.18
N VAL A 10 9.03 4.04 -1.32
CA VAL A 10 8.10 3.00 -1.79
C VAL A 10 8.85 1.69 -2.05
N VAL A 11 9.95 1.73 -2.80
CA VAL A 11 10.74 0.53 -3.14
C VAL A 11 11.27 -0.14 -1.88
N ILE A 12 11.88 0.63 -0.96
CA ILE A 12 12.40 0.10 0.30
C ILE A 12 11.26 -0.51 1.14
N GLY A 13 10.13 0.18 1.25
CA GLY A 13 8.96 -0.33 1.98
C GLY A 13 8.47 -1.67 1.43
N ILE A 14 8.32 -1.79 0.11
CA ILE A 14 7.91 -3.05 -0.54
C ILE A 14 8.96 -4.16 -0.32
N VAL A 15 10.25 -3.86 -0.44
CA VAL A 15 11.33 -4.84 -0.20
C VAL A 15 11.32 -5.34 1.24
N LEU A 16 11.15 -4.47 2.23
CA LEU A 16 11.05 -4.86 3.63
C LEU A 16 9.84 -5.75 3.89
N LEU A 17 8.68 -5.42 3.31
CA LEU A 17 7.48 -6.26 3.41
C LEU A 17 7.65 -7.61 2.72
N TYR A 18 8.34 -7.66 1.57
CA TYR A 18 8.64 -8.90 0.87
C TYR A 18 9.58 -9.82 1.66
N LYS A 19 10.55 -9.24 2.37
CA LYS A 19 11.46 -10.00 3.26
C LYS A 19 10.72 -10.60 4.46
N ASN A 20 9.69 -9.92 4.97
CA ASN A 20 8.86 -10.38 6.09
C ASN A 20 7.75 -11.37 5.70
N ARG A 21 7.82 -11.98 4.51
CA ARG A 21 6.84 -12.97 4.06
C ARG A 21 6.90 -14.23 4.93
N THR A 22 5.74 -14.79 5.23
CA THR A 22 5.61 -16.02 6.04
C THR A 22 5.62 -17.26 5.16
N GLN A 23 5.12 -17.14 3.93
CA GLN A 23 5.02 -18.23 2.96
C GLN A 23 5.62 -17.77 1.64
N ASN A 24 6.34 -18.67 0.96
CA ASN A 24 6.73 -18.43 -0.42
C ASN A 24 5.47 -18.46 -1.28
N GLU A 25 5.20 -17.33 -1.93
CA GLU A 25 4.02 -17.14 -2.75
C GLU A 25 4.45 -16.54 -4.08
N GLU A 26 3.98 -17.14 -5.16
CA GLU A 26 4.26 -16.66 -6.50
C GLU A 26 3.73 -15.24 -6.70
N LEU A 27 4.55 -14.41 -7.36
CA LEU A 27 4.25 -13.01 -7.64
C LEU A 27 3.92 -12.18 -6.39
N LEU A 28 4.45 -12.56 -5.21
CA LEU A 28 4.17 -11.82 -3.97
C LEU A 28 4.58 -10.35 -4.07
N ALA A 29 5.71 -10.02 -4.69
CA ALA A 29 6.13 -8.63 -4.89
C ALA A 29 5.08 -7.81 -5.65
N LEU A 30 4.55 -8.36 -6.77
CA LEU A 30 3.48 -7.73 -7.54
C LEU A 30 2.19 -7.58 -6.72
N LYS A 31 1.84 -8.61 -5.92
CA LYS A 31 0.69 -8.54 -5.02
C LYS A 31 0.86 -7.47 -3.95
N LEU A 32 2.05 -7.31 -3.37
CA LEU A 32 2.34 -6.24 -2.39
C LEU A 32 2.21 -4.86 -3.04
N VAL A 33 2.72 -4.68 -4.26
CA VAL A 33 2.51 -3.44 -5.03
C VAL A 33 1.02 -3.19 -5.26
N GLY A 34 0.24 -4.21 -5.61
CA GLY A 34 -1.22 -4.09 -5.77
C GLY A 34 -1.94 -3.66 -4.49
N TYR A 35 -1.59 -4.24 -3.33
CA TYR A 35 -2.15 -3.81 -2.04
C TYR A 35 -1.71 -2.40 -1.66
N TYR A 36 -0.46 -2.02 -1.94
CA TYR A 36 0.02 -0.64 -1.78
C TYR A 36 -0.81 0.35 -2.62
N LEU A 37 -1.01 0.06 -3.91
CA LEU A 37 -1.81 0.90 -4.80
C LEU A 37 -3.26 1.02 -4.31
N LEU A 38 -3.86 -0.10 -3.87
CA LEU A 38 -5.17 -0.07 -3.20
C LEU A 38 -5.16 0.87 -1.99
N GLY A 39 -4.14 0.78 -1.13
CA GLY A 39 -3.97 1.69 0.01
C GLY A 39 -3.91 3.17 -0.37
N THR A 40 -3.29 3.49 -1.50
CA THR A 40 -3.18 4.88 -2.00
C THR A 40 -4.46 5.41 -2.66
N PHE A 41 -5.39 4.54 -3.05
CA PHE A 41 -6.55 4.92 -3.84
C PHE A 41 -7.65 5.52 -2.97
N TYR A 42 -8.06 6.74 -3.31
CA TYR A 42 -9.12 7.48 -2.63
C TYR A 42 -10.11 8.09 -3.61
N LEU A 43 -11.32 8.35 -3.12
CA LEU A 43 -12.33 9.15 -3.80
C LEU A 43 -12.41 10.50 -3.11
N SER A 44 -12.39 11.59 -3.90
CA SER A 44 -12.61 12.95 -3.40
C SER A 44 -14.06 13.34 -3.62
N LEU A 45 -14.80 13.57 -2.54
CA LEU A 45 -16.20 14.02 -2.58
C LEU A 45 -16.31 15.32 -1.78
N ASN A 46 -16.57 16.44 -2.46
CA ASN A 46 -16.74 17.75 -1.83
C ASN A 46 -15.60 18.12 -0.86
N GLY A 47 -14.35 17.76 -1.20
CA GLY A 47 -13.17 18.01 -0.38
C GLY A 47 -12.89 16.95 0.71
N LEU A 48 -13.80 15.99 0.93
CA LEU A 48 -13.57 14.84 1.78
C LEU A 48 -12.87 13.72 1.01
N LEU A 49 -11.73 13.26 1.50
CA LEU A 49 -10.97 12.14 0.93
C LEU A 49 -11.40 10.83 1.59
N LEU A 50 -12.05 9.96 0.82
CA LEU A 50 -12.47 8.64 1.27
C LEU A 50 -11.48 7.59 0.74
N PRO A 51 -10.73 6.88 1.60
CA PRO A 51 -9.73 5.89 1.19
C PRO A 51 -10.39 4.56 0.79
N ILE A 52 -11.21 4.58 -0.26
CA ILE A 52 -12.03 3.43 -0.68
C ILE A 52 -11.16 2.23 -1.06
N GLY A 53 -9.99 2.44 -1.66
CA GLY A 53 -9.10 1.32 -1.99
C GLY A 53 -8.56 0.61 -0.76
N PHE A 54 -8.27 1.34 0.32
CA PHE A 54 -7.92 0.74 1.60
C PHE A 54 -9.10 -0.07 2.16
N VAL A 55 -10.31 0.47 2.11
CA VAL A 55 -11.53 -0.25 2.54
C VAL A 55 -11.69 -1.56 1.75
N ILE A 56 -11.56 -1.52 0.43
CA ILE A 56 -11.58 -2.71 -0.45
C ILE A 56 -10.53 -3.73 0.02
N SER A 57 -9.31 -3.29 0.34
CA SER A 57 -8.24 -4.17 0.79
C SER A 57 -8.57 -4.95 2.08
N LEU A 58 -9.44 -4.41 2.95
CA LEU A 58 -9.88 -5.08 4.17
C LEU A 58 -10.85 -6.23 3.89
N PHE A 59 -11.62 -6.14 2.80
CA PHE A 59 -12.54 -7.20 2.37
C PHE A 59 -11.85 -8.30 1.57
N LEU A 60 -10.64 -8.06 1.05
CA LEU A 60 -9.83 -9.11 0.47
C LEU A 60 -9.43 -10.12 1.56
N ARG A 61 -9.71 -11.40 1.33
CA ARG A 61 -9.38 -12.52 2.24
C ARG A 61 -8.24 -13.36 1.67
N PRO A 62 -6.99 -12.86 1.65
CA PRO A 62 -5.86 -13.61 1.11
C PRO A 62 -5.59 -14.84 1.98
N ARG A 63 -5.39 -16.00 1.34
CA ARG A 63 -5.11 -17.28 2.01
C ARG A 63 -3.71 -17.36 2.61
N SER A 64 -2.76 -16.61 2.05
CA SER A 64 -1.35 -16.58 2.44
C SER A 64 -0.86 -15.13 2.59
N ASN A 65 0.18 -14.92 3.42
CA ASN A 65 0.85 -13.64 3.59
C ASN A 65 -0.08 -12.45 3.92
N ARG A 66 -1.19 -12.73 4.63
CA ARG A 66 -2.21 -11.71 4.96
C ARG A 66 -1.63 -10.52 5.72
N GLY A 67 -0.70 -10.76 6.64
CA GLY A 67 -0.05 -9.71 7.42
C GLY A 67 0.67 -8.69 6.54
N VAL A 68 1.60 -9.15 5.70
CA VAL A 68 2.39 -8.27 4.81
C VAL A 68 1.55 -7.61 3.72
N LYS A 69 0.50 -8.27 3.21
CA LYS A 69 -0.45 -7.67 2.26
C LYS A 69 -1.26 -6.54 2.91
N ARG A 70 -1.75 -6.75 4.14
CA ARG A 70 -2.44 -5.71 4.90
C ARG A 70 -1.50 -4.56 5.26
N ALA A 71 -0.25 -4.86 5.64
CA ALA A 71 0.77 -3.84 5.88
C ALA A 71 1.09 -3.03 4.62
N ALA A 72 1.12 -3.64 3.43
CA ALA A 72 1.28 -2.91 2.17
C ALA A 72 0.13 -1.93 1.91
N ALA A 73 -1.11 -2.34 2.16
CA ALA A 73 -2.27 -1.43 2.06
C ALA A 73 -2.23 -0.30 3.10
N ILE A 74 -1.83 -0.59 4.35
CA ILE A 74 -1.63 0.45 5.37
C ILE A 74 -0.52 1.41 4.93
N PHE A 75 0.59 0.90 4.39
CA PHE A 75 1.69 1.72 3.89
C PHE A 75 1.24 2.68 2.78
N GLY A 76 0.45 2.20 1.83
CA GLY A 76 -0.18 3.04 0.80
C GLY A 76 -1.10 4.11 1.40
N LEU A 77 -1.93 3.75 2.38
CA LEU A 77 -2.81 4.70 3.07
C LEU A 77 -2.02 5.81 3.78
N VAL A 78 -0.93 5.45 4.47
CA VAL A 78 -0.07 6.42 5.15
C VAL A 78 0.57 7.37 4.15
N LEU A 79 1.13 6.86 3.03
CA LEU A 79 1.70 7.73 2.00
C LEU A 79 0.66 8.62 1.33
N MET A 80 -0.58 8.15 1.15
CA MET A 80 -1.68 8.98 0.66
C MET A 80 -1.95 10.17 1.60
N ILE A 81 -2.03 9.92 2.90
CA ILE A 81 -2.25 10.98 3.90
C ILE A 81 -1.09 11.98 3.90
N ILE A 82 0.16 11.48 3.94
CA ILE A 82 1.35 12.34 3.90
C ILE A 82 1.39 13.16 2.62
N GLY A 83 1.12 12.52 1.47
CA GLY A 83 1.05 13.18 0.18
C GLY A 83 0.07 14.34 0.18
N ARG A 84 -1.10 14.18 0.84
CA ARG A 84 -2.09 15.26 0.96
C ARG A 84 -1.65 16.41 1.86
N ILE A 85 -0.87 16.14 2.89
CA ILE A 85 -0.39 17.17 3.84
C ILE A 85 0.73 17.99 3.21
N VAL A 86 1.57 17.35 2.38
CA VAL A 86 2.74 17.98 1.76
C VAL A 86 2.43 18.65 0.40
N SER A 87 1.30 18.30 -0.23
CA SER A 87 0.80 18.88 -1.49
C SER A 87 0.04 20.19 -1.28
#